data_AF-A0A0F4QIQ6-F1
#
_entry.id   AF-A0A0F4QIQ6-F1
#
_cell.length_a   1.000
_cell.length_b   1.000
_cell.length_c   1.000
_cell.angle_alpha   90.00
_cell.angle_beta   90.00
_cell.angle_gamma   90.00
#
_symmetry.space_group_name_H-M   'P 1'
#
loop_
_entity.id
_entity.type
_entity.pdbx_description
1 polymer ?
#
loop_
_entity_poly.entity_id
_entity_poly.type
_entity_poly.pdbx_seq_one_letter_code
_entity_poly.pdbx_strand_id
1 'polypeptide(L)'
;MVGIAVFCALVFAGLCLYYAFRFTNFFPYAPPIDEASISKLRGDFGVMGDFFGGILNPILAFSTVLLLVISLRVQIKELRATTREIAAATDAHKDQVKIAKLQLDESRANLQVAQEQLRLSKEREKNAQKELKTSRVKKRTEANKLARIEQSSELISTLDGYFNHLEKLYSRPIKPSGRQDELKSLQSCKPQDKMDFYNRIFTDHVYIGLKRSYLQLPNIFIAMSDCLTEIHELGIVSIHTIEYYRTRLDSMCYQELPYFKPYIDERTLEALSAKQKKVIDIVVDSYVSEILNTNTDSQVT
;
A
#
# COMPACT_ATOMS: atom_id res chain seq x y z
N MET A 1 -35.37 -28.27 68.24
CA MET A 1 -36.71 -27.66 68.14
C MET A 1 -37.84 -28.69 68.22
N VAL A 2 -37.76 -29.84 67.52
CA VAL A 2 -38.81 -30.88 67.51
C VAL A 2 -39.15 -31.45 68.91
N GLY A 3 -38.14 -31.73 69.74
CA GLY A 3 -38.38 -32.31 71.08
C GLY A 3 -39.15 -31.38 72.04
N ILE A 4 -38.95 -30.07 71.95
CA ILE A 4 -39.65 -29.08 72.77
C ILE A 4 -41.12 -28.98 72.32
N ALA A 5 -41.38 -29.01 71.01
CA ALA A 5 -42.73 -28.98 70.46
C ALA A 5 -43.56 -30.21 70.88
N VAL A 6 -42.96 -31.41 70.86
CA VAL A 6 -43.63 -32.65 71.29
C VAL A 6 -43.94 -32.63 72.80
N PHE A 7 -43.00 -32.15 73.62
CA PHE A 7 -43.21 -32.01 75.05
C PHE A 7 -44.35 -31.03 75.37
N CYS A 8 -44.39 -29.87 74.71
CA CYS A 8 -45.49 -28.91 74.86
C CYS A 8 -46.84 -29.50 74.43
N ALA A 9 -46.87 -30.27 73.34
CA ALA A 9 -48.10 -30.92 72.86
C ALA A 9 -48.64 -31.96 73.86
N LEU A 10 -47.76 -32.76 74.48
CA LEU A 10 -48.15 -33.76 75.47
C LEU A 10 -48.63 -33.12 76.78
N VAL A 11 -47.97 -32.06 77.24
CA VAL A 11 -48.40 -31.31 78.42
C VAL A 11 -49.75 -30.63 78.18
N PHE A 12 -49.95 -30.04 77.00
CA PHE A 12 -51.22 -29.44 76.62
C PHE A 12 -52.34 -30.49 76.54
N ALA A 13 -52.10 -31.64 75.89
CA ALA A 13 -53.05 -32.75 75.83
C ALA A 13 -53.39 -33.32 77.23
N GLY A 14 -52.39 -33.44 78.10
CA GLY A 14 -52.58 -33.87 79.49
C GLY A 14 -53.39 -32.88 80.33
N LEU A 15 -53.14 -31.58 80.17
CA LEU A 15 -53.94 -30.53 80.80
C LEU A 15 -55.38 -30.53 80.25
N CYS A 16 -55.57 -30.66 78.94
CA CYS A 16 -56.90 -30.79 78.35
C CYS A 16 -57.66 -32.01 78.87
N LEU A 17 -57.01 -33.16 79.00
CA LEU A 17 -57.61 -34.38 79.57
C LEU A 17 -57.92 -34.23 81.06
N TYR A 18 -57.01 -33.66 81.85
CA TYR A 18 -57.23 -33.40 83.26
C TYR A 18 -58.39 -32.43 83.48
N TYR A 19 -58.49 -31.37 82.66
CA TYR A 19 -59.59 -30.43 82.71
C TYR A 19 -60.89 -31.04 82.21
N ALA A 20 -60.88 -31.85 81.14
CA ALA A 20 -62.07 -32.58 80.69
C ALA A 20 -62.59 -33.51 81.79
N PHE A 21 -61.70 -34.24 82.46
CA PHE A 21 -62.05 -35.13 83.56
C PHE A 21 -62.55 -34.38 84.80
N ARG A 22 -61.97 -33.23 85.14
CA ARG A 22 -62.47 -32.37 86.23
C ARG A 22 -63.79 -31.70 85.85
N PHE A 23 -63.97 -31.32 84.58
CA PHE A 23 -65.17 -30.71 84.04
C PHE A 23 -66.36 -31.68 84.08
N THR A 24 -66.17 -32.94 83.70
CA THR A 24 -67.21 -33.99 83.84
C THR A 24 -67.58 -34.27 85.29
N ASN A 25 -66.65 -34.09 86.22
CA ASN A 25 -66.91 -34.26 87.66
C ASN A 25 -67.47 -32.99 88.33
N PHE A 26 -67.37 -31.82 87.70
CA PHE A 26 -67.86 -30.54 88.22
C PHE A 26 -69.33 -30.26 87.86
N PHE A 27 -69.84 -30.85 86.78
CA PHE A 27 -71.26 -30.83 86.40
C PHE A 27 -71.93 -32.22 86.55
N PRO A 28 -72.15 -32.72 87.77
CA PRO A 28 -73.04 -33.84 87.96
C PRO A 28 -74.48 -33.36 87.75
N TYR A 29 -75.14 -33.88 86.72
CA TYR A 29 -76.52 -33.61 86.30
C TYR A 29 -76.80 -32.24 85.67
N ALA A 30 -77.06 -32.24 84.36
CA ALA A 30 -77.75 -31.15 83.69
C ALA A 30 -79.20 -31.07 84.22
N PRO A 31 -79.63 -29.96 84.85
CA PRO A 31 -81.04 -29.75 85.15
C PRO A 31 -81.85 -29.57 83.85
N PRO A 32 -83.18 -29.77 83.86
CA PRO A 32 -84.03 -29.56 82.70
C PRO A 32 -83.87 -28.13 82.16
N ILE A 33 -83.87 -27.98 80.83
CA ILE A 33 -83.54 -26.72 80.15
C ILE A 33 -84.60 -25.65 80.44
N ASP A 34 -84.33 -24.75 81.38
CA ASP A 34 -84.99 -23.46 81.56
C ASP A 34 -84.00 -22.30 81.28
N GLU A 35 -84.50 -21.11 80.93
CA GLU A 35 -83.64 -19.95 80.61
C GLU A 35 -82.74 -19.55 81.79
N ALA A 36 -83.18 -19.81 83.03
CA ALA A 36 -82.45 -19.53 84.25
C ALA A 36 -81.22 -20.45 84.43
N SER A 37 -81.32 -21.74 84.14
CA SER A 37 -80.21 -22.70 84.23
C SER A 37 -79.16 -22.45 83.16
N ILE A 38 -79.56 -22.05 81.94
CA ILE A 38 -78.61 -21.66 80.88
C ILE A 38 -77.84 -20.39 81.29
N SER A 39 -78.54 -19.40 81.88
CA SER A 39 -77.90 -18.17 82.35
C SER A 39 -76.86 -18.44 83.44
N LYS A 40 -77.21 -19.30 84.41
CA LYS A 40 -76.30 -19.70 85.49
C LYS A 40 -75.09 -20.49 84.98
N LEU A 41 -75.33 -21.44 84.07
CA LEU A 41 -74.27 -22.20 83.41
C LEU A 41 -73.30 -21.27 82.65
N ARG A 42 -73.82 -20.28 81.91
CA ARG A 42 -73.01 -19.27 81.22
C ARG A 42 -72.21 -18.42 82.20
N GLY A 43 -72.78 -18.07 83.36
CA GLY A 43 -72.08 -17.38 84.44
C GLY A 43 -70.93 -18.20 85.02
N ASP A 44 -71.15 -19.48 85.30
CA ASP A 44 -70.14 -20.39 85.85
C ASP A 44 -68.98 -20.62 84.85
N PHE A 45 -69.28 -20.72 83.55
CA PHE A 45 -68.27 -20.74 82.49
C PHE A 45 -67.53 -19.41 82.33
N GLY A 46 -68.21 -18.28 82.56
CA GLY A 46 -67.58 -16.96 82.58
C GLY A 46 -66.55 -16.85 83.70
N VAL A 47 -66.90 -17.26 84.92
CA VAL A 47 -66.01 -17.26 86.08
C VAL A 47 -64.83 -18.22 85.90
N MET A 48 -65.06 -19.39 85.28
CA MET A 48 -63.98 -20.31 84.90
C MET A 48 -63.04 -19.65 83.87
N GLY A 49 -63.61 -19.03 82.83
CA GLY A 49 -62.87 -18.27 81.83
C GLY A 49 -62.03 -17.15 82.43
N ASP A 50 -62.56 -16.44 83.42
CA ASP A 50 -61.85 -15.37 84.14
C ASP A 50 -60.71 -15.90 85.01
N PHE A 51 -60.85 -17.09 85.61
CA PHE A 51 -59.76 -17.74 86.37
C PHE A 51 -58.61 -18.19 85.46
N PHE A 52 -58.93 -18.89 84.35
CA PHE A 52 -57.90 -19.27 83.37
C PHE A 52 -57.31 -18.06 82.68
N GLY A 53 -58.12 -17.09 82.29
CA GLY A 53 -57.69 -15.82 81.71
C GLY A 53 -56.79 -15.05 82.66
N GLY A 54 -57.14 -14.98 83.94
CA GLY A 54 -56.35 -14.31 84.98
C GLY A 54 -54.97 -14.95 85.23
N ILE A 55 -54.84 -16.26 85.05
CA ILE A 55 -53.56 -16.98 85.23
C ILE A 55 -52.76 -17.07 83.91
N LEU A 56 -53.42 -17.39 82.78
CA LEU A 56 -52.74 -17.48 81.47
C LEU A 56 -52.28 -16.12 80.99
N ASN A 57 -53.05 -15.05 81.18
CA ASN A 57 -52.74 -13.75 80.59
C ASN A 57 -51.39 -13.20 81.09
N PRO A 58 -51.09 -13.20 82.40
CA PRO A 58 -49.75 -12.81 82.89
C PRO A 58 -48.62 -13.74 82.40
N ILE A 59 -48.86 -15.06 82.30
CA ILE A 59 -47.85 -16.03 81.84
C ILE A 59 -47.53 -15.83 80.35
N LEU A 60 -48.56 -15.64 79.53
CA LEU A 60 -48.42 -15.37 78.10
C LEU A 60 -47.80 -13.99 77.85
N ALA A 61 -48.20 -12.97 78.60
CA ALA A 61 -47.59 -11.64 78.53
C ALA A 61 -46.09 -11.69 78.86
N PHE A 62 -45.71 -12.36 79.95
CA PHE A 62 -44.31 -12.55 80.32
C PHE A 62 -43.52 -13.35 79.27
N SER A 63 -44.10 -14.42 78.75
CA SER A 63 -43.50 -15.23 77.68
C SER A 63 -43.29 -14.42 76.39
N THR A 64 -44.23 -13.54 76.06
CA THR A 64 -44.15 -12.63 74.91
C THR A 64 -43.02 -11.62 75.09
N VAL A 65 -42.89 -11.03 76.28
CA VAL A 65 -41.77 -10.13 76.60
C VAL A 65 -40.43 -10.87 76.51
N LEU A 66 -40.33 -12.09 77.04
CA LEU A 66 -39.11 -12.89 76.96
C LEU A 66 -38.75 -13.21 75.51
N LEU A 67 -39.73 -13.62 74.70
CA LEU A 67 -39.53 -13.91 73.28
C LEU A 67 -39.09 -12.65 72.51
N LEU A 68 -39.64 -11.49 72.84
CA LEU A 68 -39.25 -10.21 72.27
C LEU A 68 -37.79 -9.85 72.63
N VAL A 69 -37.40 -10.02 73.90
CA VAL A 69 -36.03 -9.77 74.36
C VAL A 69 -35.03 -10.71 73.68
N ILE A 70 -35.36 -12.00 73.55
CA ILE A 70 -34.51 -12.96 72.84
C ILE A 70 -34.39 -12.56 71.37
N SER A 71 -35.50 -12.22 70.72
CA SER A 71 -35.52 -11.79 69.32
C SER A 71 -34.66 -10.54 69.10
N LEU A 72 -34.76 -9.54 69.97
CA LEU A 72 -33.92 -8.34 69.92
C LEU A 72 -32.43 -8.67 70.09
N ARG A 73 -32.08 -9.59 71.00
CA ARG A 73 -30.67 -10.01 71.16
C ARG A 73 -30.13 -10.68 69.91
N VAL A 74 -30.93 -11.52 69.24
CA VAL A 74 -30.53 -12.14 67.97
C VAL A 74 -30.38 -11.07 66.90
N GLN A 75 -31.35 -10.18 66.73
CA GLN A 75 -31.28 -9.08 65.74
C GLN A 75 -30.04 -8.19 65.93
N ILE A 76 -29.68 -7.86 67.17
CA ILE A 76 -28.46 -7.07 67.47
C ILE A 76 -27.20 -7.85 67.09
N LYS A 77 -27.17 -9.17 67.34
CA LYS A 77 -26.03 -10.02 66.97
C LYS A 77 -25.86 -10.08 65.45
N GLU A 78 -26.96 -10.29 64.72
CA GLU A 78 -26.97 -10.31 63.26
C GLU A 78 -26.52 -8.96 62.69
N LEU A 79 -27.07 -7.84 63.19
CA LEU A 79 -26.68 -6.50 62.72
C LEU A 79 -25.17 -6.24 62.91
N ARG A 80 -24.58 -6.69 64.02
CA ARG A 80 -23.14 -6.58 64.26
C ARG A 80 -22.33 -7.46 63.30
N ALA A 81 -22.80 -8.66 63.00
CA ALA A 81 -22.16 -9.54 62.03
C ALA A 81 -22.21 -8.93 60.62
N THR A 82 -23.40 -8.49 60.17
CA THR A 82 -23.59 -7.81 58.88
C THR A 82 -22.73 -6.56 58.76
N THR A 83 -22.63 -5.75 59.82
CA THR A 83 -21.77 -4.54 59.80
C THR A 83 -20.30 -4.89 59.60
N ARG A 84 -19.81 -5.97 60.22
CA ARG A 84 -18.43 -6.45 60.04
C ARG A 84 -18.19 -6.97 58.62
N GLU A 85 -19.15 -7.70 58.06
CA GLU A 85 -19.07 -8.19 56.69
C GLU A 85 -19.09 -7.05 55.67
N ILE A 86 -19.93 -6.03 55.86
CA ILE A 86 -19.95 -4.83 55.01
C ILE A 86 -18.62 -4.08 55.09
N ALA A 87 -18.03 -3.96 56.29
CA ALA A 87 -16.72 -3.32 56.44
C ALA A 87 -15.64 -4.11 55.67
N ALA A 88 -15.59 -5.43 55.84
CA ALA A 88 -14.65 -6.29 55.10
C ALA A 88 -14.86 -6.23 53.58
N ALA A 89 -16.12 -6.24 53.12
CA ALA A 89 -16.47 -6.10 51.70
C ALA A 89 -16.06 -4.73 51.15
N THR A 90 -16.22 -3.67 51.94
CA THR A 90 -15.80 -2.30 51.56
C THR A 90 -14.29 -2.23 51.37
N ASP A 91 -13.52 -2.85 52.25
CA ASP A 91 -12.06 -2.87 52.14
C ASP A 91 -11.61 -3.72 50.95
N ALA A 92 -12.22 -4.89 50.72
CA ALA A 92 -11.98 -5.68 49.52
C ALA A 92 -12.31 -4.91 48.23
N HIS A 93 -13.39 -4.12 48.23
CA HIS A 93 -13.75 -3.26 47.10
C HIS A 93 -12.75 -2.13 46.89
N LYS A 94 -12.20 -1.52 47.94
CA LYS A 94 -11.12 -0.51 47.80
C LYS A 94 -9.89 -1.11 47.13
N ASP A 95 -9.51 -2.32 47.53
CA ASP A 95 -8.39 -3.03 46.93
C ASP A 95 -8.66 -3.38 45.46
N GLN A 96 -9.87 -3.85 45.14
CA GLN A 96 -10.28 -4.07 43.75
C GLN A 96 -10.21 -2.78 42.91
N VAL A 97 -10.67 -1.64 43.44
CA VAL A 97 -10.57 -0.35 42.75
C VAL A 97 -9.11 0.04 42.53
N LYS A 98 -8.23 -0.21 43.50
CA LYS A 98 -6.80 0.05 43.36
C LYS A 98 -6.17 -0.83 42.28
N ILE A 99 -6.47 -2.12 42.27
CA ILE A 99 -6.00 -3.07 41.24
C ILE A 99 -6.53 -2.66 39.86
N ALA A 100 -7.82 -2.32 39.75
CA ALA A 100 -8.43 -1.88 38.50
C ALA A 100 -7.78 -0.60 37.96
N LYS A 101 -7.42 0.35 38.84
CA LYS A 101 -6.66 1.55 38.44
C LYS A 101 -5.28 1.20 37.90
N LEU A 102 -4.54 0.32 38.58
CA LEU A 102 -3.22 -0.12 38.10
C LEU A 102 -3.32 -0.82 36.74
N GLN A 103 -4.31 -1.69 36.55
CA GLN A 103 -4.57 -2.35 35.27
C GLN A 103 -4.94 -1.36 34.16
N LEU A 104 -5.71 -0.31 34.49
CA LEU A 104 -6.07 0.73 33.54
C LEU A 104 -4.82 1.52 33.10
N ASP A 105 -3.95 1.86 34.03
CA ASP A 105 -2.72 2.60 33.74
C ASP A 105 -1.73 1.75 32.92
N GLU A 106 -1.59 0.46 33.24
CA GLU A 106 -0.81 -0.49 32.44
C GLU A 106 -1.38 -0.64 31.03
N SER A 107 -2.71 -0.79 30.91
CA SER A 107 -3.41 -0.87 29.62
C SER A 107 -3.18 0.39 28.77
N ARG A 108 -3.21 1.58 29.39
CA ARG A 108 -2.91 2.84 28.72
C ARG A 108 -1.45 2.91 28.24
N ALA A 109 -0.50 2.47 29.06
CA ALA A 109 0.91 2.42 28.66
C ALA A 109 1.11 1.46 27.47
N ASN A 110 0.50 0.26 27.53
CA ASN A 110 0.54 -0.71 26.44
C ASN A 110 -0.10 -0.17 25.16
N LEU A 111 -1.21 0.56 25.27
CA LEU A 111 -1.85 1.23 24.13
C LEU A 111 -0.94 2.29 23.49
N GLN A 112 -0.27 3.11 24.30
CA GLN A 112 0.68 4.12 23.80
C GLN A 112 1.85 3.46 23.05
N VAL A 113 2.41 2.39 23.60
CA VAL A 113 3.47 1.61 22.92
C VAL A 113 2.96 1.03 21.61
N ALA A 114 1.76 0.44 21.58
CA ALA A 114 1.17 -0.11 20.37
C ALA A 114 0.93 0.96 19.30
N GLN A 115 0.46 2.15 19.70
CA GLN A 115 0.27 3.29 18.79
C GLN A 115 1.60 3.79 18.22
N GLU A 116 2.65 3.84 19.03
CA GLU A 116 3.98 4.27 18.57
C GLU A 116 4.59 3.25 17.61
N GLN A 117 4.46 1.95 17.90
CA GLN A 117 4.87 0.90 16.96
C GLN A 117 4.13 1.00 15.62
N LEU A 118 2.84 1.33 15.64
CA LEU A 118 2.06 1.56 14.42
C LEU A 118 2.51 2.81 13.66
N ARG A 119 2.89 3.87 14.37
CA ARG A 119 3.41 5.09 13.75
C ARG A 119 4.74 4.81 13.04
N LEU A 120 5.65 4.11 13.71
CA LEU A 120 6.94 3.72 13.16
C LEU A 120 6.81 2.76 11.97
N SER A 121 5.87 1.81 12.01
CA SER A 121 5.65 0.90 10.89
C SER A 121 5.13 1.62 9.64
N LYS A 122 4.20 2.58 9.81
CA LYS A 122 3.73 3.44 8.72
C LYS A 122 4.85 4.29 8.12
N GLU A 123 5.75 4.80 8.95
CA GLU A 123 6.90 5.57 8.48
C GLU A 123 7.89 4.70 7.68
N ARG A 124 8.19 3.49 8.18
CA ARG A 124 9.00 2.51 7.46
C ARG A 124 8.38 2.14 6.11
N GLU A 125 7.07 1.92 6.07
CA GLU A 125 6.37 1.62 4.81
C GLU A 125 6.47 2.79 3.82
N LYS A 126 6.27 4.02 4.29
CA LYS A 126 6.42 5.22 3.46
C LYS A 126 7.84 5.36 2.92
N ASN A 127 8.86 5.10 3.74
CA ASN A 127 10.25 5.16 3.33
C ASN A 127 10.59 4.04 2.33
N ALA A 128 10.16 2.80 2.58
CA ALA A 128 10.31 1.69 1.64
C ALA A 128 9.63 1.98 0.29
N GLN A 129 8.44 2.58 0.30
CA GLN A 129 7.76 2.99 -0.94
C GLN A 129 8.52 4.09 -1.69
N LYS A 130 9.12 5.06 -0.98
CA LYS A 130 9.97 6.09 -1.61
C LYS A 130 11.20 5.46 -2.24
N GLU A 131 11.90 4.58 -1.52
CA GLU A 131 13.08 3.87 -2.03
C GLU A 131 12.74 3.02 -3.27
N LEU A 132 11.60 2.32 -3.23
CA LEU A 132 11.13 1.54 -4.36
C LEU A 132 10.80 2.41 -5.58
N LYS A 133 10.15 3.56 -5.38
CA LYS A 133 9.88 4.54 -6.45
C LYS A 133 11.19 5.07 -7.04
N THR A 134 12.14 5.46 -6.21
CA THR A 134 13.46 5.95 -6.67
C THR A 134 14.22 4.87 -7.42
N SER A 135 14.21 3.62 -6.94
CA SER A 135 14.83 2.48 -7.62
C SER A 135 14.18 2.20 -8.97
N ARG A 136 12.84 2.26 -9.06
CA ARG A 136 12.11 2.10 -10.33
C ARG A 136 12.44 3.21 -11.33
N VAL A 137 12.55 4.46 -10.87
CA VAL A 137 12.95 5.59 -11.74
C VAL A 137 14.36 5.36 -12.26
N LYS A 138 15.33 5.04 -11.40
CA LYS A 138 16.71 4.74 -11.81
C LYS A 138 16.77 3.61 -12.84
N LYS A 139 16.10 2.48 -12.58
CA LYS A 139 16.02 1.35 -13.53
C LYS A 139 15.39 1.75 -14.86
N ARG A 140 14.34 2.57 -14.85
CA ARG A 140 13.72 3.09 -16.08
C ARG A 140 14.67 4.00 -16.85
N THR A 141 15.40 4.86 -16.15
CA THR A 141 16.42 5.73 -16.76
C THR A 141 17.55 4.91 -17.37
N GLU A 142 18.05 3.88 -16.67
CA GLU A 142 19.07 2.97 -17.20
C GLU A 142 18.56 2.17 -18.40
N ALA A 143 17.34 1.62 -18.34
CA ALA A 143 16.74 0.92 -19.47
C ALA A 143 16.54 1.83 -20.68
N ASN A 144 16.10 3.07 -20.47
CA ASN A 144 15.97 4.06 -21.55
C ASN A 144 17.33 4.41 -22.18
N LYS A 145 18.39 4.56 -21.36
CA LYS A 145 19.75 4.78 -21.87
C LYS A 145 20.21 3.60 -22.72
N LEU A 146 19.99 2.37 -22.25
CA LEU A 146 20.37 1.15 -22.96
C LEU A 146 19.63 1.02 -24.30
N ALA A 147 18.31 1.24 -24.30
CA ALA A 147 17.49 1.18 -25.52
C ALA A 147 17.95 2.19 -26.58
N ARG A 148 18.32 3.41 -26.15
CA ARG A 148 18.86 4.41 -27.08
C ARG A 148 20.26 4.04 -27.61
N ILE A 149 21.11 3.39 -26.80
CA ILE A 149 22.40 2.87 -27.25
C ILE A 149 22.18 1.79 -28.32
N GLU A 150 21.25 0.86 -28.08
CA GLU A 150 20.91 -0.21 -29.02
C GLU A 150 20.39 0.35 -30.35
N GLN A 151 19.47 1.31 -30.31
CA GLN A 151 18.98 2.02 -31.50
C GLN A 151 20.12 2.72 -32.26
N SER A 152 21.02 3.41 -31.54
CA SER A 152 22.17 4.07 -32.17
C SER A 152 23.13 3.08 -32.84
N SER A 153 23.32 1.89 -32.25
CA SER A 153 24.17 0.83 -32.83
C SER A 153 23.57 0.27 -34.12
N GLU A 154 22.26 0.09 -34.18
CA GLU A 154 21.57 -0.37 -35.39
C GLU A 154 21.67 0.66 -36.53
N LEU A 155 21.50 1.94 -36.20
CA LEU A 155 21.66 3.04 -37.15
C LEU A 155 23.09 3.12 -37.69
N ILE A 156 24.12 3.00 -36.82
CA ILE A 156 25.53 2.96 -37.25
C ILE A 156 25.79 1.78 -38.18
N SER A 157 25.30 0.58 -37.86
CA SER A 157 25.43 -0.59 -38.73
C SER A 157 24.78 -0.38 -40.10
N THR A 158 23.64 0.30 -40.14
CA THR A 158 22.95 0.65 -41.38
C THR A 158 23.78 1.64 -42.21
N LEU A 159 24.34 2.65 -41.54
CA LEU A 159 25.20 3.66 -42.15
C LEU A 159 26.46 3.02 -42.75
N ASP A 160 27.12 2.13 -42.02
CA ASP A 160 28.27 1.35 -42.52
C ASP A 160 27.88 0.46 -43.71
N GLY A 161 26.68 -0.10 -43.70
CA GLY A 161 26.11 -0.82 -44.85
C GLY A 161 26.04 0.05 -46.10
N TYR A 162 25.54 1.28 -45.97
CA TYR A 162 25.51 2.24 -47.08
C TYR A 162 26.91 2.62 -47.55
N PHE A 163 27.85 2.91 -46.65
CA PHE A 163 29.23 3.23 -47.02
C PHE A 163 29.93 2.06 -47.74
N ASN A 164 29.73 0.82 -47.28
CA ASN A 164 30.28 -0.37 -47.95
C ASN A 164 29.65 -0.58 -49.34
N HIS A 165 28.36 -0.29 -49.50
CA HIS A 165 27.71 -0.38 -50.80
C HIS A 165 28.27 0.65 -51.77
N LEU A 166 28.44 1.89 -51.31
CA LEU A 166 29.09 2.95 -52.08
C LEU A 166 30.53 2.55 -52.46
N GLU A 167 31.34 2.12 -51.49
CA GLU A 167 32.72 1.69 -51.73
C GLU A 167 32.80 0.55 -52.76
N LYS A 168 31.86 -0.41 -52.75
CA LYS A 168 31.75 -1.45 -53.79
C LYS A 168 31.36 -0.91 -55.16
N LEU A 169 30.48 0.10 -55.22
CA LEU A 169 30.14 0.77 -56.48
C LEU A 169 31.37 1.48 -57.06
N TYR A 170 32.19 2.12 -56.21
CA TYR A 170 33.40 2.83 -56.60
C TYR A 170 34.61 1.91 -56.87
N SER A 171 34.73 0.78 -56.17
CA SER A 171 35.86 -0.15 -56.30
C SER A 171 35.77 -1.07 -57.51
N ARG A 172 34.65 -1.07 -58.24
CA ARG A 172 34.56 -1.82 -59.50
C ARG A 172 35.53 -1.19 -60.49
N PRO A 173 36.63 -1.88 -60.88
CA PRO A 173 37.53 -1.34 -61.86
C PRO A 173 36.74 -1.17 -63.15
N ILE A 174 36.53 0.09 -63.52
CA ILE A 174 36.15 0.46 -64.86
C ILE A 174 37.35 0.02 -65.72
N LYS A 175 37.39 -1.23 -66.17
CA LYS A 175 38.34 -1.67 -67.19
C LYS A 175 37.80 -1.12 -68.52
N PRO A 176 38.37 -0.06 -69.08
CA PRO A 176 38.02 0.34 -70.43
C PRO A 176 38.34 -0.84 -71.34
N SER A 177 37.35 -1.37 -72.05
CA SER A 177 37.59 -2.33 -73.12
C SER A 177 38.17 -1.56 -74.29
N GLY A 178 39.48 -1.26 -74.24
CA GLY A 178 40.23 -0.65 -75.34
C GLY A 178 40.88 0.68 -74.99
N ARG A 179 42.19 0.75 -75.32
CA ARG A 179 43.09 1.93 -75.33
C ARG A 179 43.36 2.62 -73.99
N GLN A 180 44.39 2.13 -73.29
CA GLN A 180 44.97 2.80 -72.11
C GLN A 180 45.70 4.11 -72.44
N ASP A 181 46.08 4.34 -73.70
CA ASP A 181 46.90 5.49 -74.10
C ASP A 181 46.12 6.81 -74.09
N GLU A 182 44.79 6.77 -74.30
CA GLU A 182 43.91 7.95 -74.29
C GLU A 182 43.49 8.35 -72.85
N LEU A 183 43.65 7.47 -71.87
CA LEU A 183 43.28 7.70 -70.47
C LEU A 183 44.23 8.69 -69.77
N LYS A 184 45.51 8.73 -70.17
CA LYS A 184 46.52 9.64 -69.58
C LYS A 184 46.28 11.11 -69.97
N SER A 185 45.68 11.37 -71.13
CA SER A 185 45.30 12.73 -71.57
C SER A 185 44.06 13.30 -70.85
N LEU A 186 43.28 12.46 -70.16
CA LEU A 186 42.04 12.87 -69.49
C LEU A 186 42.26 13.41 -68.07
N GLN A 187 43.46 13.30 -67.50
CA GLN A 187 43.73 13.89 -66.18
C GLN A 187 43.64 15.42 -66.19
N SER A 188 43.85 16.08 -67.34
CA SER A 188 43.81 17.54 -67.51
C SER A 188 42.54 18.09 -68.20
N CYS A 189 41.57 17.25 -68.57
CA CYS A 189 40.38 17.69 -69.31
C CYS A 189 39.25 18.21 -68.43
N LYS A 190 38.41 19.09 -68.98
CA LYS A 190 37.21 19.60 -68.29
C LYS A 190 36.21 18.44 -68.05
N PRO A 191 35.39 18.52 -66.98
CA PRO A 191 34.45 17.45 -66.60
C PRO A 191 33.54 16.94 -67.73
N GLN A 192 33.03 17.84 -68.59
CA GLN A 192 32.20 17.49 -69.74
C GLN A 192 32.93 16.58 -70.75
N ASP A 193 34.20 16.89 -71.03
CA ASP A 193 35.00 16.17 -72.03
C ASP A 193 35.34 14.75 -71.56
N LYS A 194 35.47 14.55 -70.23
CA LYS A 194 35.63 13.21 -69.66
C LYS A 194 34.36 12.37 -69.86
N MET A 195 33.19 12.98 -69.70
CA MET A 195 31.91 12.29 -69.86
C MET A 195 31.59 11.93 -71.32
N ASP A 196 31.90 12.81 -72.28
CA ASP A 196 31.77 12.48 -73.69
C ASP A 196 32.71 11.34 -74.13
N PHE A 197 33.89 11.26 -73.50
CA PHE A 197 34.78 10.13 -73.67
C PHE A 197 34.22 8.83 -73.06
N TYR A 198 33.65 8.88 -71.86
CA TYR A 198 32.94 7.74 -71.26
C TYR A 198 31.75 7.28 -72.12
N ASN A 199 30.97 8.21 -72.69
CA ASN A 199 29.88 7.91 -73.62
C ASN A 199 30.34 7.18 -74.89
N ARG A 200 31.58 7.40 -75.34
CA ARG A 200 32.14 6.76 -76.54
C ARG A 200 32.75 5.38 -76.29
N ILE A 201 33.23 5.09 -75.08
CA ILE A 201 34.03 3.89 -74.80
C ILE A 201 33.23 2.77 -74.15
N PHE A 202 32.17 3.07 -73.42
CA PHE A 202 31.35 2.05 -72.77
C PHE A 202 30.20 1.61 -73.67
N THR A 203 30.02 0.30 -73.85
CA THR A 203 28.86 -0.26 -74.55
C THR A 203 27.56 0.14 -73.84
N ASP A 204 26.47 0.32 -74.58
CA ASP A 204 25.16 0.78 -74.06
C ASP A 204 24.73 0.07 -72.77
N HIS A 205 24.94 -1.24 -72.67
CA HIS A 205 24.57 -2.00 -71.47
C HIS A 205 25.41 -1.69 -70.23
N VAL A 206 26.72 -1.45 -70.38
CA VAL A 206 27.60 -1.08 -69.25
C VAL A 206 27.30 0.36 -68.84
N TYR A 207 27.10 1.25 -69.81
CA TYR A 207 26.73 2.64 -69.57
C TYR A 207 25.36 2.79 -68.88
N ILE A 208 24.34 2.03 -69.31
CA ILE A 208 23.01 2.01 -68.67
C ILE A 208 23.08 1.46 -67.24
N GLY A 209 23.89 0.41 -67.00
CA GLY A 209 24.11 -0.13 -65.65
C GLY A 209 24.82 0.85 -64.73
N LEU A 210 25.82 1.57 -65.25
CA LEU A 210 26.53 2.64 -64.55
C LEU A 210 25.55 3.78 -64.22
N LYS A 211 24.82 4.29 -65.23
CA LYS A 211 23.82 5.36 -65.11
C LYS A 211 22.72 5.01 -64.09
N ARG A 212 22.22 3.78 -64.11
CA ARG A 212 21.20 3.31 -63.14
C ARG A 212 21.76 3.23 -61.72
N SER A 213 23.01 2.83 -61.55
CA SER A 213 23.68 2.82 -60.24
C SER A 213 23.94 4.25 -59.74
N TYR A 214 24.31 5.15 -60.64
CA TYR A 214 24.53 6.58 -60.35
C TYR A 214 23.25 7.36 -60.04
N LEU A 215 22.11 7.00 -60.64
CA LEU A 215 20.80 7.57 -60.32
C LEU A 215 20.32 7.24 -58.90
N GLN A 216 20.89 6.21 -58.26
CA GLN A 216 20.52 5.84 -56.88
C GLN A 216 21.33 6.59 -55.82
N LEU A 217 22.47 7.17 -56.17
CA LEU A 217 23.34 7.87 -55.21
C LEU A 217 22.66 9.01 -54.44
N PRO A 218 21.88 9.91 -55.06
CA PRO A 218 21.20 10.97 -54.33
C PRO A 218 20.26 10.43 -53.25
N ASN A 219 19.54 9.34 -53.53
CA ASN A 219 18.66 8.70 -52.56
C ASN A 219 19.43 8.04 -51.41
N ILE A 220 20.61 7.46 -51.70
CA ILE A 220 21.51 6.91 -50.69
C ILE A 220 22.04 8.04 -49.78
N PHE A 221 22.45 9.18 -50.35
CA PHE A 221 22.90 10.33 -49.57
C PHE A 221 21.80 10.91 -48.67
N ILE A 222 20.57 11.02 -49.18
CA ILE A 222 19.43 11.47 -48.39
C ILE A 222 19.18 10.51 -47.22
N ALA A 223 19.18 9.19 -47.48
CA ALA A 223 19.00 8.18 -46.44
C ALA A 223 20.11 8.21 -45.38
N MET A 224 21.37 8.41 -45.79
CA MET A 224 22.50 8.55 -44.87
C MET A 224 22.42 9.83 -44.04
N SER A 225 21.98 10.94 -44.65
CA SER A 225 21.76 12.21 -43.95
C SER A 225 20.64 12.11 -42.91
N ASP A 226 19.57 11.38 -43.23
CA ASP A 226 18.46 11.13 -42.30
C ASP A 226 18.91 10.24 -41.14
N CYS A 227 19.67 9.19 -41.44
CA CYS A 227 20.26 8.31 -40.43
C CYS A 227 21.22 9.08 -39.50
N LEU A 228 22.06 9.97 -40.03
CA LEU A 228 22.93 10.84 -39.22
C LEU A 228 22.15 11.82 -38.34
N THR A 229 21.04 12.34 -38.86
CA THR A 229 20.16 13.24 -38.10
C THR A 229 19.52 12.50 -36.92
N GLU A 230 19.02 11.29 -37.15
CA GLU A 230 18.42 10.46 -36.12
C GLU A 230 19.46 10.05 -35.05
N ILE A 231 20.69 9.71 -35.47
CA ILE A 231 21.81 9.44 -34.56
C ILE A 231 22.12 10.65 -33.66
N HIS A 232 22.13 11.86 -34.23
CA HIS A 232 22.37 13.08 -33.46
C HIS A 232 21.24 13.37 -32.46
N GLU A 233 19.98 13.23 -32.87
CA GLU A 233 18.81 13.44 -32.00
C GLU A 233 18.77 12.47 -30.80
N LEU A 234 19.41 11.29 -30.92
CA LEU A 234 19.56 10.34 -29.82
C LEU A 234 20.58 10.77 -28.76
N GLY A 235 21.53 11.65 -29.11
CA GLY A 235 22.47 12.31 -28.19
C GLY A 235 23.48 11.40 -27.49
N ILE A 236 23.79 10.23 -28.07
CA ILE A 236 24.63 9.19 -27.45
C ILE A 236 25.93 8.95 -28.21
N VAL A 237 25.97 9.34 -29.47
CA VAL A 237 27.10 9.11 -30.35
C VAL A 237 28.10 10.25 -30.19
N SER A 238 29.37 9.90 -30.04
CA SER A 238 30.46 10.88 -29.91
C SER A 238 30.46 11.84 -31.09
N ILE A 239 30.76 13.10 -30.82
CA ILE A 239 30.91 14.13 -31.86
C ILE A 239 31.89 13.69 -32.95
N HIS A 240 32.93 12.94 -32.55
CA HIS A 240 33.98 12.44 -33.45
C HIS A 240 33.42 11.45 -34.46
N THR A 241 32.42 10.64 -34.08
CA THR A 241 31.76 9.69 -34.97
C THR A 241 30.86 10.42 -35.97
N ILE A 242 30.13 11.44 -35.52
CA ILE A 242 29.32 12.29 -36.40
C ILE A 242 30.23 13.04 -37.39
N GLU A 243 31.33 13.60 -36.91
CA GLU A 243 32.31 14.31 -37.72
C GLU A 243 32.99 13.39 -38.73
N TYR A 244 33.40 12.18 -38.32
CA TYR A 244 33.97 11.17 -39.22
C TYR A 244 33.04 10.86 -40.40
N TYR A 245 31.76 10.58 -40.12
CA TYR A 245 30.80 10.28 -41.18
C TYR A 245 30.47 11.50 -42.03
N ARG A 246 30.40 12.69 -41.43
CA ARG A 246 30.24 13.96 -42.15
C ARG A 246 31.40 14.22 -43.09
N THR A 247 32.65 14.14 -42.64
CA THR A 247 33.84 14.33 -43.49
C THR A 247 33.86 13.33 -44.64
N ARG A 248 33.47 12.08 -44.38
CA ARG A 248 33.37 11.05 -45.42
C ARG A 248 32.27 11.38 -46.43
N LEU A 249 31.10 11.83 -45.98
CA LEU A 249 30.00 12.31 -46.83
C LEU A 249 30.42 13.55 -47.64
N ASP A 250 31.02 14.56 -47.02
CA ASP A 250 31.48 15.79 -47.65
C ASP A 250 32.57 15.50 -48.69
N SER A 251 33.50 14.57 -48.42
CA SER A 251 34.50 14.16 -49.42
C SER A 251 33.85 13.52 -50.65
N MET A 252 32.83 12.69 -50.44
CA MET A 252 32.11 12.04 -51.53
C MET A 252 31.26 13.07 -52.29
N CYS A 253 30.54 13.96 -51.58
CA CYS A 253 29.74 15.01 -52.20
C CYS A 253 30.58 16.03 -52.98
N TYR A 254 31.67 16.57 -52.41
CA TYR A 254 32.49 17.60 -53.07
C TYR A 254 33.24 17.08 -54.29
N GLN A 255 33.74 15.85 -54.24
CA GLN A 255 34.45 15.26 -55.37
C GLN A 255 33.49 14.93 -56.51
N GLU A 256 32.26 14.55 -56.20
CA GLU A 256 31.39 13.90 -57.18
C GLU A 256 30.22 14.79 -57.64
N LEU A 257 29.55 15.60 -56.78
CA LEU A 257 28.38 16.42 -57.15
C LEU A 257 28.52 17.24 -58.45
N PRO A 258 29.67 17.88 -58.74
CA PRO A 258 29.85 18.65 -59.97
C PRO A 258 29.65 17.81 -61.24
N TYR A 259 29.91 16.50 -61.17
CA TYR A 259 29.75 15.55 -62.27
C TYR A 259 28.30 15.07 -62.45
N PHE A 260 27.46 15.15 -61.41
CA PHE A 260 26.06 14.64 -61.44
C PHE A 260 25.00 15.73 -61.64
N LYS A 261 25.36 17.00 -61.42
CA LYS A 261 24.45 18.15 -61.58
C LYS A 261 23.62 18.15 -62.88
N PRO A 262 24.12 17.70 -64.05
CA PRO A 262 23.33 17.66 -65.28
C PRO A 262 22.25 16.55 -65.35
N TYR A 263 22.30 15.55 -64.46
CA TYR A 263 21.51 14.31 -64.56
C TYR A 263 20.56 14.07 -63.40
N ILE A 264 20.59 14.93 -62.38
CA ILE A 264 19.71 14.89 -61.22
C ILE A 264 18.56 15.86 -61.49
N ASP A 265 17.32 15.46 -61.22
CA ASP A 265 16.18 16.37 -61.30
C ASP A 265 16.27 17.47 -60.23
N GLU A 266 15.74 18.64 -60.53
CA GLU A 266 15.85 19.83 -59.69
C GLU A 266 15.32 19.61 -58.26
N ARG A 267 14.28 18.77 -58.11
CA ARG A 267 13.67 18.45 -56.81
C ARG A 267 14.57 17.57 -55.94
N THR A 268 15.24 16.59 -56.53
CA THR A 268 16.23 15.75 -55.82
C THR A 268 17.46 16.57 -55.43
N LEU A 269 17.88 17.52 -56.29
CA LEU A 269 18.99 18.43 -55.99
C LEU A 269 18.67 19.38 -54.82
N GLU A 270 17.46 19.96 -54.80
CA GLU A 270 16.97 20.77 -53.69
C GLU A 270 16.92 19.96 -52.39
N ALA A 271 16.36 18.75 -52.42
CA ALA A 271 16.29 17.87 -51.26
C ALA A 271 17.69 17.54 -50.71
N LEU A 272 18.65 17.23 -51.59
CA LEU A 272 20.03 16.96 -51.22
C LEU A 272 20.69 18.17 -50.54
N SER A 273 20.50 19.38 -51.11
CA SER A 273 21.07 20.61 -50.56
C SER A 273 20.49 20.96 -49.18
N ALA A 274 19.18 20.75 -49.00
CA ALA A 274 18.50 20.99 -47.72
C ALA A 274 18.97 20.02 -46.64
N LYS A 275 19.16 18.74 -47.00
CA LYS A 275 19.67 17.70 -46.11
C LYS A 275 21.14 17.93 -45.74
N GLN A 276 21.98 18.32 -46.70
CA GLN A 276 23.37 18.68 -46.44
C GLN A 276 23.47 19.86 -45.48
N LYS A 277 22.67 20.92 -45.69
CA LYS A 277 22.59 22.04 -44.76
C LYS A 277 22.20 21.60 -43.35
N LYS A 278 21.19 20.73 -43.23
CA LYS A 278 20.75 20.18 -41.93
C LYS A 278 21.86 19.40 -41.22
N VAL A 279 22.64 18.60 -41.94
CA VAL A 279 23.79 17.86 -41.37
C VAL A 279 24.90 18.82 -40.91
N ILE A 280 25.15 19.89 -41.66
CA ILE A 280 26.10 20.93 -41.26
C ILE A 280 25.63 21.62 -39.97
N ASP A 281 24.36 22.02 -39.91
CA ASP A 281 23.77 22.68 -38.74
C ASP A 281 23.87 21.78 -37.49
N ILE A 282 23.58 20.47 -37.63
CA ILE A 282 23.74 19.46 -36.58
C ILE A 282 25.16 19.39 -36.02
N VAL A 283 26.17 19.44 -36.89
CA VAL A 283 27.58 19.36 -36.48
C VAL A 283 27.99 20.64 -35.77
N VAL A 284 27.54 21.81 -36.24
CA VAL A 284 27.80 23.09 -35.58
C VAL A 284 27.16 23.13 -34.20
N ASP A 285 25.90 22.70 -34.06
CA ASP A 285 25.18 22.65 -32.78
C ASP A 285 25.83 21.69 -31.78
N SER A 286 26.29 20.53 -32.26
CA SER A 286 27.06 19.59 -31.44
C SER A 286 28.34 20.24 -30.91
N TYR A 287 29.09 20.96 -31.78
CA TYR A 287 30.40 21.55 -31.44
C TYR A 287 30.24 22.68 -30.43
N VAL A 288 29.21 23.51 -30.60
CA VAL A 288 28.85 24.58 -29.66
C VAL A 288 28.47 24.00 -28.31
N SER A 289 27.73 22.88 -28.27
CA SER A 289 27.31 22.21 -27.04
C SER A 289 28.49 21.62 -26.24
N GLU A 290 29.50 21.07 -26.93
CA GLU A 290 30.71 20.52 -26.28
C GLU A 290 31.63 21.63 -25.73
N ILE A 291 31.78 22.74 -26.46
CA ILE A 291 32.53 23.93 -26.00
C ILE A 291 31.85 24.59 -24.79
N LEU A 292 30.52 24.63 -24.76
CA LEU A 292 29.78 25.23 -23.63
C LEU A 292 29.83 24.36 -22.36
N ASN A 293 29.82 23.03 -22.50
CA ASN A 293 29.94 22.10 -21.37
C ASN A 293 31.36 22.04 -20.80
N THR A 294 32.40 22.08 -21.64
CA THR A 294 33.80 22.13 -21.17
C THR A 294 34.14 23.41 -20.42
N ASN A 295 33.49 24.53 -20.75
CA ASN A 295 33.69 25.80 -20.03
C ASN A 295 32.94 25.87 -18.68
N THR A 296 31.86 25.12 -18.48
CA THR A 296 31.09 25.14 -17.22
C THR A 296 31.76 24.33 -16.10
N ASP A 297 32.46 23.24 -16.42
CA ASP A 297 33.26 22.48 -15.44
C ASP A 297 34.55 23.21 -15.01
N SER A 298 35.01 24.20 -15.79
CA SER A 298 36.22 24.98 -15.49
C SER A 298 36.00 26.21 -14.59
N GLN A 299 34.74 26.56 -14.27
CA GLN A 299 34.42 27.64 -13.31
C GLN A 299 33.89 27.13 -11.96
N VAL A 300 33.93 25.81 -11.72
CA VAL A 300 33.67 25.20 -10.42
C VAL A 300 34.94 24.49 -9.95
N THR A 301 35.97 25.28 -9.66
CA THR A 301 37.11 24.88 -8.81
C THR A 301 37.57 26.11 -8.03
#